data_AF-A0A317ETQ8-F1
#
_entry.id   AF-A0A317ETQ8-F1
#
_cell.length_a   1.000
_cell.length_b   1.000
_cell.length_c   1.000
_cell.angle_alpha   90.00
_cell.angle_beta   90.00
_cell.angle_gamma   90.00
#
_symmetry.space_group_name_H-M   'P 1'
#
loop_
_entity.id
_entity.type
_entity.pdbx_description
1 polymer ?
#
loop_
_entity_poly.entity_id
_entity_poly.type
_entity_poly.pdbx_seq_one_letter_code
_entity_poly.pdbx_strand_id
1 'polypeptide(L)' 'MSIPDIQKLEEFFAKAEKPEIPLMLNPATQINDYEHFLESHFTPLKHNPTSKVNQPLLWRLKALKLLIESNA' A
#
# COMPACT_ATOMS: atom_id res chain seq x y z
N MET A 1 -15.81 2.02 0.37
CA MET A 1 -14.76 2.60 -0.49
C MET A 1 -15.15 2.37 -1.93
N SER A 2 -14.75 3.24 -2.85
CA SER A 2 -15.03 3.10 -4.28
C SER A 2 -13.77 2.60 -5.02
N ILE A 3 -13.96 1.87 -6.12
CA ILE A 3 -12.89 1.42 -7.02
C ILE A 3 -11.90 2.56 -7.40
N PRO A 4 -12.35 3.81 -7.64
CA PRO A 4 -11.47 4.95 -7.89
C PRO A 4 -10.37 5.18 -6.86
N ASP A 5 -10.60 4.90 -5.57
CA ASP A 5 -9.59 5.14 -4.54
C ASP A 5 -8.45 4.12 -4.58
N ILE A 6 -8.75 2.88 -4.99
CA ILE A 6 -7.74 1.81 -5.15
C ILE A 6 -6.89 2.11 -6.39
N GLN A 7 -7.53 2.50 -7.50
CA GLN A 7 -6.83 2.87 -8.74
C GLN A 7 -5.85 4.02 -8.53
N LYS A 8 -6.23 5.07 -7.79
CA LYS A 8 -5.32 6.18 -7.44
C LYS A 8 -4.08 5.72 -6.67
N LEU A 9 -4.23 4.73 -5.78
CA LEU A 9 -3.09 4.18 -5.05
C LEU A 9 -2.18 3.37 -5.99
N GLU A 10 -2.74 2.57 -6.90
CA GLU A 10 -1.95 1.84 -7.90
C GLU A 10 -1.16 2.79 -8.80
N GLU A 11 -1.80 3.83 -9.31
CA GLU A 11 -1.15 4.85 -10.14
C GLU A 11 -0.03 5.59 -9.41
N PHE A 12 -0.21 5.83 -8.11
CA PHE A 12 0.85 6.39 -7.28
C PHE A 12 2.04 5.45 -7.18
N PHE A 13 1.84 4.19 -6.77
CA PHE A 13 2.93 3.24 -6.57
C PHE A 13 3.61 2.80 -7.87
N ALA A 14 2.94 2.91 -9.02
CA ALA A 14 3.54 2.68 -10.33
C ALA A 14 4.56 3.77 -10.73
N LYS A 15 4.46 4.98 -10.16
CA LYS A 15 5.30 6.13 -10.49
C LYS A 15 6.27 6.52 -9.37
N ALA A 16 5.94 6.16 -8.13
CA ALA A 16 6.75 6.46 -6.96
C ALA A 16 8.11 5.76 -7.04
N GLU A 17 9.15 6.43 -6.51
CA GLU A 17 10.44 5.81 -6.28
C GLU A 17 10.27 4.69 -5.24
N LYS A 18 10.91 3.54 -5.50
CA LYS A 18 10.86 2.41 -4.57
C LYS A 18 11.72 2.74 -3.36
N PRO A 19 11.16 2.69 -2.13
CA PRO A 19 11.95 2.94 -0.94
C PRO A 19 13.00 1.85 -0.76
N GLU A 20 14.12 2.20 -0.12
CA GLU A 20 15.09 1.21 0.34
C GLU A 20 14.45 0.26 1.36
N ILE A 21 14.84 -1.01 1.29
CA ILE A 21 14.34 -2.09 2.14
C ILE A 21 15.48 -2.69 2.97
N PRO A 22 15.23 -3.06 4.24
CA PRO A 22 13.93 -3.08 4.90
C PRO A 22 13.42 -1.70 5.35
N LEU A 23 12.11 -1.48 5.24
CA LEU A 23 11.42 -0.25 5.64
C LEU A 23 10.47 -0.50 6.81
N MET A 24 10.57 0.30 7.87
CA MET A 24 9.57 0.28 8.95
C MET A 24 8.32 1.05 8.53
N LEU A 25 7.21 0.34 8.29
CA LEU A 25 5.92 0.96 7.99
C LEU A 25 5.31 1.61 9.24
N ASN A 26 5.49 0.95 10.38
CA ASN A 26 5.12 1.40 11.72
C ASN A 26 5.97 0.62 12.76
N PRO A 27 5.94 0.96 14.06
CA PRO A 27 6.78 0.30 15.07
C PRO A 27 6.64 -1.22 15.17
N ALA A 28 5.53 -1.80 14.69
CA ALA A 28 5.23 -3.23 14.72
C ALA A 28 5.26 -3.90 13.34
N THR A 29 5.64 -3.20 12.26
CA THR A 29 5.60 -3.75 10.89
C THR A 29 6.79 -3.27 10.07
N GLN A 30 7.61 -4.24 9.66
CA GLN A 30 8.71 -4.05 8.72
C GLN A 30 8.34 -4.64 7.36
N ILE A 31 8.56 -3.88 6.29
CA ILE A 31 8.44 -4.32 4.91
C ILE A 31 9.82 -4.77 4.46
N ASN A 32 9.94 -6.07 4.15
CA ASN A 32 11.20 -6.67 3.67
C ASN A 32 11.19 -6.88 2.15
N ASP A 33 10.00 -6.99 1.56
CA ASP A 33 9.79 -7.16 0.14
C ASP A 33 8.69 -6.20 -0.30
N TYR A 34 9.09 -5.16 -1.02
CA TYR A 34 8.19 -4.09 -1.45
C TYR A 34 7.17 -4.58 -2.50
N GLU A 35 7.60 -5.39 -3.46
CA GLU A 35 6.72 -5.89 -4.52
C GLU A 35 5.68 -6.85 -3.96
N HIS A 36 6.12 -7.81 -3.13
CA HIS A 36 5.22 -8.74 -2.48
C HIS A 36 4.23 -8.02 -1.55
N PHE A 37 4.67 -6.97 -0.86
CA PHE A 37 3.79 -6.15 -0.05
C PHE A 37 2.69 -5.51 -0.90
N LEU A 38 3.01 -4.86 -2.02
CA LEU A 38 2.00 -4.26 -2.89
C LEU A 38 1.04 -5.32 -3.46
N GLU A 39 1.57 -6.42 -3.98
CA GLU A 39 0.76 -7.51 -4.57
C GLU A 39 -0.22 -8.11 -3.55
N SER A 40 0.27 -8.48 -2.37
CA SER A 40 -0.54 -9.09 -1.29
C SER A 40 -1.64 -8.16 -0.77
N HIS A 41 -1.47 -6.85 -0.90
CA HIS A 41 -2.47 -5.86 -0.47
C HIS A 41 -3.46 -5.51 -1.59
N PHE A 42 -2.99 -5.32 -2.83
CA PHE A 42 -3.86 -4.94 -3.94
C PHE A 42 -4.72 -6.09 -4.46
N THR A 43 -4.21 -7.33 -4.48
CA THR A 43 -4.97 -8.50 -4.95
C THR A 43 -6.35 -8.64 -4.28
N PRO A 44 -6.45 -8.71 -2.93
CA PRO A 44 -7.75 -8.81 -2.26
C PRO A 44 -8.59 -7.53 -2.41
N LEU A 45 -7.97 -6.34 -2.49
CA LEU A 45 -8.67 -5.08 -2.70
C LEU A 45 -9.32 -5.01 -4.09
N LYS A 46 -8.67 -5.53 -5.13
CA LYS A 46 -9.24 -5.62 -6.48
C LYS A 46 -10.38 -6.63 -6.56
N HIS A 47 -10.23 -7.78 -5.92
CA HIS A 47 -11.24 -8.83 -5.94
C HIS A 47 -12.51 -8.46 -5.14
N ASN A 48 -12.35 -7.75 -4.01
CA ASN A 48 -13.48 -7.32 -3.19
C ASN A 48 -13.27 -5.90 -2.59
N PRO A 49 -13.45 -4.84 -3.41
CA PRO A 49 -13.08 -3.46 -3.07
C PRO A 49 -13.95 -2.82 -1.98
N THR A 50 -15.14 -3.36 -1.75
CA THR A 50 -16.09 -2.83 -0.76
C THR A 50 -16.02 -3.57 0.58
N SER A 51 -15.25 -4.66 0.66
CA SER A 51 -15.15 -5.47 1.87
C SER A 51 -14.50 -4.71 3.03
N LYS A 52 -15.19 -4.71 4.18
CA LYS A 52 -14.66 -4.14 5.41
C LYS A 52 -13.46 -4.91 5.96
N VAL A 53 -13.33 -6.21 5.62
CA VAL A 53 -12.19 -7.03 6.06
C VAL A 53 -10.86 -6.57 5.45
N ASN A 54 -10.92 -5.86 4.32
CA ASN A 54 -9.75 -5.35 3.61
C ASN A 54 -9.30 -3.96 4.09
N GLN A 55 -10.01 -3.34 5.05
CA GLN A 55 -9.66 -2.01 5.57
C GLN A 55 -8.23 -1.93 6.13
N PRO A 56 -7.71 -2.94 6.85
CA PRO A 56 -6.32 -2.91 7.31
C PRO A 56 -5.31 -2.86 6.16
N LEU A 57 -5.59 -3.54 5.04
CA LEU A 57 -4.70 -3.55 3.88
C LEU A 57 -4.62 -2.16 3.24
N LEU A 58 -5.77 -1.52 3.09
CA LEU A 58 -5.84 -0.15 2.61
C LEU A 58 -5.10 0.83 3.54
N TRP A 59 -5.29 0.70 4.85
CA TRP A 59 -4.60 1.55 5.82
C TRP A 59 -3.08 1.45 5.67
N ARG A 60 -2.56 0.23 5.49
CA ARG A 60 -1.13 -0.03 5.29
C ARG A 60 -0.61 0.58 3.98
N LEU A 61 -1.36 0.47 2.88
CA LEU A 61 -1.01 1.14 1.61
C LEU A 61 -0.96 2.66 1.77
N LYS A 62 -1.94 3.26 2.45
CA LYS A 62 -1.95 4.70 2.71
C LYS A 62 -0.78 5.13 3.60
N ALA A 63 -0.46 4.35 4.63
CA ALA A 63 0.69 4.61 5.50
C ALA A 63 2.01 4.56 4.70
N LEU A 64 2.17 3.57 3.82
CA LEU A 64 3.36 3.45 2.97
C LEU A 64 3.48 4.65 2.02
N LYS A 65 2.37 5.03 1.38
CA LYS A 65 2.31 6.23 0.54
C LYS A 65 2.78 7.48 1.29
N LEU A 66 2.27 7.70 2.50
CA LEU A 66 2.68 8.86 3.32
C LEU A 66 4.18 8.84 3.65
N LEU A 67 4.76 7.66 3.94
CA LEU A 67 6.19 7.55 4.19
C LEU A 67 7.02 7.91 2.96
N ILE A 68 6.63 7.40 1.78
CA ILE A 68 7.32 7.73 0.52
C ILE A 68 7.23 9.23 0.24
N GLU A 69 6.04 9.83 0.38
CA GLU A 69 5.85 11.27 0.17
C GLU A 69 6.60 12.14 1.20
N SER A 70 6.83 11.64 2.42
CA SER A 70 7.57 12.38 3.45
C SER A 70 9.09 12.31 3.28
N ASN A 71 9.58 11.35 2.49
CA ASN A 71 11.00 11.11 2.26
C ASN A 71 11.44 11.49 0.83
N ALA A 72 10.53 12.03 0.01
CA ALA A 72 10.77 12.47 -1.36
C ALA A 72 11.32 13.90 -1.45
#